data_AF-A0A536TEH6-F1
#
_entry.id   AF-A0A536TEH6-F1
#
_cell.length_a   1.000
_cell.length_b   1.000
_cell.length_c   1.000
_cell.angle_alpha   90.00
_cell.angle_beta   90.00
_cell.angle_gamma   90.00
#
_symmetry.space_group_name_H-M   'P 1'
#
loop_
_entity.id
_entity.type
_entity.pdbx_description
1 polymer ?
#
loop_
_entity_poly.entity_id
_entity_poly.type
_entity_poly.pdbx_seq_one_letter_code
_entity_poly.pdbx_strand_id
1 'polypeptide(L)' 'MSRRFATPLVNGLLLGAALITSFPLLWMLSVSLMVSGEASAIPPPLLPARASFDNYRELFAHGGLWR' A
#
# COMPACT_ATOMS: atom_id res chain seq x y z
N MET A 1 1.59 34.00 15.42
CA MET A 1 0.75 33.23 14.47
C MET A 1 -0.67 33.19 15.00
N SER A 2 -1.66 33.76 14.29
CA SER A 2 -3.05 33.70 14.76
C SER A 2 -3.53 32.25 14.73
N ARG A 3 -4.11 31.80 15.84
CA ARG A 3 -4.53 30.40 16.08
C ARG A 3 -5.38 29.82 14.94
N ARG A 4 -6.09 30.70 14.21
CA ARG A 4 -6.93 30.39 13.05
C ARG A 4 -6.17 29.81 11.85
N PHE A 5 -4.91 30.22 11.61
CA PHE A 5 -4.08 29.66 10.53
C PHE A 5 -3.22 28.49 11.00
N ALA A 6 -2.94 28.40 12.30
CA ALA A 6 -2.14 27.32 12.86
C ALA A 6 -2.85 25.96 12.76
N THR A 7 -4.15 25.90 13.08
CA THR A 7 -4.92 24.64 13.05
C THR A 7 -4.97 23.96 11.67
N PRO A 8 -5.40 24.61 10.58
CA PRO A 8 -5.45 23.95 9.27
C PRO A 8 -4.05 23.56 8.78
N LEU A 9 -3.02 24.38 9.07
CA LEU A 9 -1.64 24.05 8.72
C LEU A 9 -1.15 22.79 9.45
N VAL A 10 -1.33 22.72 10.77
CA VAL A 10 -0.93 21.56 11.57
C VAL A 10 -1.68 20.31 11.12
N ASN A 11 -2.99 20.39 10.94
CA ASN A 11 -3.78 19.25 10.47
C ASN A 11 -3.37 18.80 9.06
N GLY A 12 -3.05 19.74 8.16
CA GLY A 12 -2.53 19.43 6.83
C GLY A 12 -1.18 18.71 6.90
N LEU A 13 -0.26 19.16 7.77
CA LEU A 13 1.02 18.49 8.00
C LEU A 13 0.84 17.08 8.59
N LEU A 14 -0.05 16.93 9.57
CA LEU A 14 -0.36 15.63 10.17
C LEU A 14 -0.97 14.67 9.15
N LEU A 15 -1.89 15.14 8.30
CA LEU A 15 -2.47 14.35 7.23
C LEU A 15 -1.39 13.92 6.21
N GLY A 16 -0.52 14.86 5.80
CA GLY A 16 0.58 14.56 4.90
C GLY A 16 1.53 13.51 5.48
N ALA A 17 1.92 13.66 6.75
CA ALA A 17 2.73 12.67 7.46
C ALA A 17 2.04 11.31 7.51
N ALA A 18 0.75 11.27 7.85
CA ALA A 18 -0.02 10.03 7.90
C ALA A 18 -0.07 9.31 6.55
N LEU A 19 -0.27 10.05 5.45
CA LEU A 19 -0.27 9.48 4.09
C LEU A 19 1.10 8.93 3.70
N ILE A 20 2.19 9.66 3.99
CA ILE A 20 3.56 9.22 3.70
C ILE A 20 3.89 7.96 4.51
N THR A 21 3.56 7.94 5.80
CA THR A 21 3.80 6.78 6.67
C THR A 21 2.95 5.57 6.25
N SER A 22 1.72 5.79 5.78
CA SER A 22 0.82 4.72 5.34
C SER A 22 1.15 4.21 3.93
N PHE A 23 1.83 5.00 3.11
CA PHE A 23 2.17 4.65 1.73
C PHE A 23 2.77 3.25 1.54
N PRO A 24 3.82 2.82 2.26
CA PRO A 24 4.38 1.48 2.08
C PRO A 24 3.38 0.37 2.40
N LEU A 25 2.48 0.57 3.38
CA LEU A 25 1.44 -0.41 3.72
C LEU A 25 0.37 -0.50 2.62
N LEU A 26 -0.05 0.65 2.10
CA LEU A 26 -0.98 0.72 0.96
C LEU A 26 -0.37 0.07 -0.30
N TRP A 27 0.92 0.25 -0.50
CA TRP A 27 1.63 -0.39 -1.59
C TRP A 27 1.75 -1.91 -1.39
N MET A 28 2.01 -2.40 -0.17
CA MET A 28 1.97 -3.84 0.12
C MET A 28 0.59 -4.46 -0.13
N LEU A 29 -0.49 -3.73 0.19
CA LEU A 29 -1.84 -4.14 -0.17
C LEU A 29 -2.02 -4.24 -1.69
N SER A 30 -1.55 -3.24 -2.43
CA SER A 30 -1.55 -3.25 -3.90
C SER A 30 -0.76 -4.44 -4.48
N VAL A 31 0.46 -4.67 -3.97
CA VAL A 31 1.35 -5.78 -4.37
C VAL A 31 0.71 -7.13 -4.10
N SER A 32 -0.05 -7.30 -3.01
CA SER A 32 -0.73 -8.56 -2.72
C SER A 32 -1.73 -8.98 -3.80
N LEU A 33 -2.24 -8.01 -4.57
CA LEU A 33 -3.19 -8.20 -5.67
C LEU A 33 -2.54 -8.22 -7.06
N MET A 34 -1.22 -7.99 -7.15
CA MET A 34 -0.47 -8.05 -8.41
C MET A 34 -0.25 -9.49 -8.88
N VAL A 35 -0.08 -9.69 -10.19
CA VAL A 35 0.31 -11.00 -10.70
C VAL A 35 1.79 -11.30 -10.37
N SER A 36 2.16 -12.58 -10.27
CA SER A 36 3.52 -12.97 -9.88
C SER A 36 4.57 -12.33 -10.79
N GLY A 37 5.57 -11.70 -10.16
CA GLY A 37 6.66 -10.99 -10.86
C GLY A 37 6.36 -9.55 -11.26
N GLU A 38 5.11 -9.08 -11.18
CA GLU A 38 4.74 -7.70 -11.55
C GLU A 38 5.39 -6.65 -10.62
N ALA A 39 5.46 -6.93 -9.31
CA ALA A 39 6.12 -6.04 -8.34
C ALA A 39 7.64 -5.90 -8.56
N SER A 40 8.26 -6.81 -9.31
CA SER A 40 9.70 -6.77 -9.64
C SER A 40 10.00 -5.99 -10.93
N ALA A 41 8.98 -5.49 -11.63
CA ALA A 41 9.16 -4.66 -12.82
C ALA A 41 9.83 -3.33 -12.46
N ILE A 42 10.55 -2.76 -13.44
CA ILE A 42 11.19 -1.44 -13.30
C ILE A 42 10.63 -0.51 -14.39
N PRO A 43 9.94 0.60 -14.03
CA PRO A 43 9.66 1.05 -12.66
C PRO A 43 8.63 0.15 -11.94
N PRO A 44 8.69 0.02 -10.59
CA PRO A 44 7.72 -0.75 -9.84
C PRO A 44 6.33 -0.10 -9.94
N PRO A 45 5.30 -0.84 -10.35
CA PRO A 45 3.95 -0.29 -10.47
C PRO A 45 3.38 0.05 -9.09
N LEU A 46 2.58 1.12 -9.01
CA LEU A 46 1.87 1.49 -7.77
C LEU A 46 0.56 0.71 -7.62
N LEU A 47 -0.08 0.34 -8.74
CA LEU A 47 -1.36 -0.36 -8.80
C LEU A 47 -1.22 -1.59 -9.72
N PRO A 48 -1.96 -2.67 -9.46
CA PRO A 48 -1.94 -3.84 -10.32
C PRO A 48 -2.52 -3.52 -11.70
N ALA A 49 -1.88 -3.99 -12.77
CA ALA A 49 -2.43 -3.95 -14.12
C ALA A 49 -3.70 -4.81 -14.23
N ARG A 50 -3.74 -5.91 -13.47
CA ARG A 50 -4.92 -6.75 -13.28
C ARG A 50 -4.94 -7.31 -11.86
N ALA A 51 -5.91 -6.89 -11.06
CA ALA A 51 -6.08 -7.43 -9.71
C ALA A 51 -6.38 -8.93 -9.75
N SER A 52 -5.63 -9.72 -8.99
CA SER A 52 -5.80 -11.16 -8.83
C SER A 52 -5.70 -11.59 -7.37
N PHE A 53 -6.29 -12.75 -7.06
CA PHE A 53 -6.15 -13.43 -5.77
C PHE A 53 -5.24 -14.66 -5.85
N ASP A 54 -4.48 -14.82 -6.94
CA ASP A 54 -3.67 -16.02 -7.15
C ASP A 54 -2.55 -16.17 -6.11
N ASN A 55 -1.93 -15.06 -5.67
CA ASN A 55 -0.97 -15.08 -4.55
C ASN A 55 -1.60 -15.65 -3.27
N TYR A 56 -2.87 -15.29 -2.98
CA TYR A 56 -3.59 -15.83 -1.83
C TYR A 56 -3.93 -17.31 -2.03
N ARG A 57 -4.37 -17.70 -3.23
CA ARG A 57 -4.62 -19.11 -3.55
C ARG A 57 -3.37 -19.95 -3.37
N GLU A 58 -2.22 -19.49 -3.83
CA GLU A 58 -0.94 -20.17 -3.69
C GLU A 58 -0.50 -20.24 -2.22
N LEU A 59 -0.56 -19.12 -1.50
CA LEU A 59 -0.22 -19.03 -0.09
C LEU A 59 -1.07 -19.98 0.76
N PHE A 60 -2.35 -20.08 0.44
CA PHE A 60 -3.26 -20.98 1.14
C PHE A 60 -3.13 -22.43 0.66
N ALA A 61 -2.94 -22.70 -0.63
CA ALA A 61 -2.78 -24.07 -1.09
C ALA A 61 -1.43 -24.68 -0.66
N HIS A 62 -0.36 -23.90 -0.63
CA HIS A 62 1.01 -24.39 -0.50
C HIS A 62 1.84 -23.68 0.59
N GLY A 63 1.46 -22.48 1.03
CA GLY A 63 2.24 -21.66 1.97
C GLY A 63 2.15 -22.09 3.43
N GLY A 64 1.46 -23.18 3.75
CA GLY A 64 1.46 -23.79 5.08
C GLY A 64 0.76 -22.98 6.19
N LEU A 65 0.11 -21.85 5.87
CA LEU A 65 -0.60 -21.01 6.85
C LEU A 65 -1.77 -21.70 7.57
N TRP A 66 -2.23 -22.84 7.05
CA TRP A 66 -3.33 -23.61 7.65
C TRP A 66 -2.87 -24.73 8.59
N ARG A 67 -1.57 -24.92 8.75
CA ARG A 67 -1.00 -26.03 9.54
C ARG A 67 -0.60 -25.55 10.93
#